data_AF-A0A558RC52-F1
#
_entry.id   AF-A0A558RC52-F1
#
_cell.length_a   1.000
_cell.length_b   1.000
_cell.length_c   1.000
_cell.angle_alpha   90.00
_cell.angle_beta   90.00
_cell.angle_gamma   90.00
#
_symmetry.space_group_name_H-M   'P 1'
#
loop_
_entity.id
_entity.type
_entity.pdbx_description
1 polymer ?
#
loop_
_entity_poly.entity_id
_entity_poly.type
_entity_poly.pdbx_seq_one_letter_code
_entity_poly.pdbx_strand_id
1 'polypeptide(L)'
;MTKISPSNLAAQLNYKGRGNPWNTLPVTAISNCFPGLEFDFRVIWRRIFEDLTLIECHNLVLEGSDQLVDLKGHRLLAIEDSHAATGVLPMVVETTGTQRPGTGPAPLASAFNKNGVSFMEWANSLARIHEAQGRSVFGYFTAEPSPEEVLMPEDPSDVAKLLKVKLKVRPIFESSSVDGKPMATLSKELIEPGELTQGLCSPWQNDYRECACYYWAASRPDFVNVVDGPDGTSVGDNWMAIERPAGGGYILDDRKDGAVWSYEQLFRNWQGYLKFVVGGSEEQDRLDRS
;
A
#
# COMPACT_ATOMS: atom_id res chain seq x y z
N MET A 1 -33.40 11.08 22.00
CA MET A 1 -32.12 11.78 21.73
C MET A 1 -31.97 11.89 20.23
N THR A 2 -31.83 13.11 19.70
CA THR A 2 -31.55 13.35 18.29
C THR A 2 -30.12 12.87 18.00
N LYS A 3 -29.95 11.78 17.24
CA LYS A 3 -28.62 11.33 16.81
C LYS A 3 -28.05 12.34 15.82
N ILE A 4 -26.82 12.80 16.08
CA ILE A 4 -26.10 13.72 15.20
C ILE A 4 -25.40 12.88 14.13
N SER A 5 -25.54 13.27 12.85
CA SER A 5 -24.80 12.66 11.73
C SER A 5 -23.58 13.53 11.39
N PRO A 6 -22.36 12.98 11.36
CA PRO A 6 -21.17 13.72 10.95
C PRO A 6 -21.13 13.86 9.42
N SER A 7 -22.03 14.62 8.81
CA SER A 7 -22.12 14.69 7.34
C SER A 7 -21.02 15.50 6.65
N ASN A 8 -20.17 16.21 7.41
CA ASN A 8 -19.04 16.96 6.87
C ASN A 8 -17.81 16.05 6.70
N LEU A 9 -17.60 15.54 5.48
CA LEU A 9 -16.47 14.68 5.13
C LEU A 9 -15.11 15.34 5.39
N ALA A 10 -14.97 16.63 5.10
CA ALA A 10 -13.73 17.35 5.38
C ALA A 10 -13.42 17.37 6.89
N ALA A 11 -14.43 17.58 7.72
CA ALA A 11 -14.26 17.51 9.17
C ALA A 11 -13.92 16.09 9.65
N GLN A 12 -14.49 15.04 9.04
CA GLN A 12 -14.13 13.65 9.34
C GLN A 12 -12.67 13.34 8.98
N LEU A 13 -12.22 13.72 7.78
CA LEU A 13 -10.87 13.47 7.30
C LEU A 13 -9.79 14.24 8.08
N ASN A 14 -10.14 15.42 8.59
CA ASN A 14 -9.24 16.26 9.39
C ASN A 14 -9.39 16.01 10.89
N TYR A 15 -10.22 15.06 11.32
CA TYR A 15 -10.38 14.77 12.73
C TYR A 15 -9.11 14.10 13.28
N LYS A 16 -8.38 14.85 14.11
CA LYS A 16 -7.25 14.33 14.89
C LYS A 16 -7.76 13.82 16.23
N GLY A 17 -7.63 12.52 16.47
CA GLY A 17 -7.89 11.95 17.79
C GLY A 17 -7.00 12.60 18.87
N ARG A 18 -7.55 12.86 20.05
CA ARG A 18 -6.79 13.47 21.16
C ARG A 18 -5.59 12.60 21.52
N GLY A 19 -4.40 13.21 21.61
CA GLY A 19 -3.15 12.51 21.94
C GLY A 19 -2.42 11.92 20.73
N ASN A 20 -3.07 11.86 19.56
CA ASN A 20 -2.40 11.47 18.33
C ASN A 20 -1.58 12.66 17.77
N PRO A 21 -0.34 12.43 17.31
CA PRO A 21 0.44 13.45 16.63
C PRO A 21 -0.16 13.78 15.25
N TRP A 22 0.21 14.94 14.68
CA TRP A 22 -0.35 15.43 13.40
C TRP A 22 -0.13 14.45 12.23
N ASN A 23 1.01 13.74 12.24
CA ASN A 23 1.40 12.77 11.23
C ASN A 23 0.56 11.48 11.23
N THR A 24 -0.47 11.36 12.09
CA THR A 24 -1.44 10.25 12.01
C THR A 24 -2.59 10.54 11.06
N LEU A 25 -2.67 11.73 10.46
CA LEU A 25 -3.76 12.08 9.54
C LEU A 25 -3.48 11.54 8.14
N PRO A 26 -4.51 11.09 7.38
CA PRO A 26 -4.32 10.61 6.01
C PRO A 26 -3.62 11.61 5.09
N VAL A 27 -3.82 12.92 5.30
CA VAL A 27 -3.16 13.98 4.51
C VAL A 27 -1.64 14.02 4.69
N THR A 28 -1.15 13.45 5.79
CA THR A 28 0.29 13.34 6.06
C THR A 28 0.87 12.01 5.62
N ALA A 29 0.01 11.05 5.23
CA ALA A 29 0.45 9.73 4.80
C ALA A 29 1.06 9.81 3.41
N ILE A 30 2.16 9.08 3.21
CA ILE A 30 2.78 8.91 1.88
C ILE A 30 2.14 7.70 1.15
N SER A 31 1.18 7.03 1.80
CA SER A 31 0.37 5.93 1.27
C SER A 31 1.22 4.79 0.67
N ASN A 32 2.38 4.52 1.29
CA ASN A 32 3.20 3.40 0.88
C ASN A 32 2.69 2.09 1.48
N CYS A 33 2.33 1.15 0.62
CA CYS A 33 1.75 -0.13 1.01
C CYS A 33 2.78 -1.26 1.13
N PHE A 34 4.04 -1.12 0.67
CA PHE A 34 5.08 -2.13 0.88
C PHE A 34 6.51 -1.74 0.47
N PRO A 35 7.54 -2.03 1.30
CA PRO A 35 7.48 -2.19 2.76
C PRO A 35 7.04 -0.85 3.39
N GLY A 36 6.09 -0.83 4.31
CA GLY A 36 5.45 0.41 4.79
C GLY A 36 5.56 0.59 6.29
N LEU A 37 5.69 1.83 6.75
CA LEU A 37 5.71 2.17 8.18
C LEU A 37 4.34 2.64 8.71
N GLU A 38 3.35 2.80 7.83
CA GLU A 38 2.09 3.48 8.13
C GLU A 38 0.89 2.52 8.02
N PHE A 39 0.46 2.20 6.80
CA PHE A 39 -0.69 1.32 6.54
C PHE A 39 -0.53 0.59 5.21
N ASP A 40 -1.02 -0.65 5.15
CA ASP A 40 -1.17 -1.41 3.91
C ASP A 40 -2.62 -1.32 3.42
N PHE A 41 -2.90 -0.41 2.49
CA PHE A 41 -4.24 -0.25 1.92
C PHE A 41 -4.61 -1.31 0.89
N ARG A 42 -3.66 -2.15 0.45
CA ARG A 42 -3.95 -3.26 -0.48
C ARG A 42 -4.91 -4.26 0.14
N VAL A 43 -4.97 -4.34 1.47
CA VAL A 43 -5.90 -5.23 2.18
C VAL A 43 -7.37 -4.94 1.87
N ILE A 44 -7.70 -3.71 1.43
CA ILE A 44 -9.04 -3.37 0.89
C ILE A 44 -9.41 -4.31 -0.27
N TRP A 45 -8.43 -4.64 -1.11
CA TRP A 45 -8.61 -5.49 -2.29
C TRP A 45 -8.99 -6.93 -1.91
N ARG A 46 -8.54 -7.44 -0.75
CA ARG A 46 -8.79 -8.82 -0.32
C ARG A 46 -10.26 -9.20 -0.38
N ARG A 47 -11.14 -8.29 0.05
CA ARG A 47 -12.60 -8.53 0.15
C ARG A 47 -13.41 -7.58 -0.71
N ILE A 48 -12.81 -6.98 -1.73
CA ILE A 48 -13.48 -5.98 -2.58
C ILE A 48 -14.74 -6.52 -3.27
N PHE A 49 -14.80 -7.84 -3.48
CA PHE A 49 -15.98 -8.53 -3.99
C PHE A 49 -16.73 -9.24 -2.86
N GLU A 50 -18.06 -9.22 -2.91
CA GLU A 50 -18.89 -10.05 -2.04
C GLU A 50 -18.56 -11.53 -2.27
N ASP A 51 -18.58 -12.30 -1.18
CA ASP A 51 -18.40 -13.75 -1.20
C ASP A 51 -17.06 -14.27 -1.78
N LEU A 52 -16.05 -13.41 -1.88
CA LEU A 52 -14.73 -13.77 -2.41
C LEU A 52 -13.61 -13.13 -1.59
N THR A 53 -12.60 -13.93 -1.25
CA THR A 53 -11.35 -13.44 -0.63
C THR A 53 -10.17 -13.70 -1.56
N LEU A 54 -9.46 -12.63 -1.92
CA LEU A 54 -8.27 -12.64 -2.77
C LEU A 54 -7.00 -12.45 -1.93
N ILE A 55 -5.85 -12.94 -2.43
CA ILE A 55 -4.54 -12.41 -2.04
C ILE A 55 -4.33 -11.07 -2.75
N GLU A 56 -4.12 -10.03 -1.97
CA GLU A 56 -4.04 -8.64 -2.41
C GLU A 56 -2.87 -8.32 -3.35
N CYS A 57 -1.80 -9.11 -3.33
CA CYS A 57 -0.61 -8.85 -4.15
C CYS A 57 -0.59 -9.62 -5.47
N HIS A 58 -1.48 -10.60 -5.71
CA HIS A 58 -1.43 -11.42 -6.93
C HIS A 58 -2.77 -12.09 -7.34
N ASN A 59 -3.89 -11.67 -6.75
CA ASN A 59 -5.25 -12.09 -7.11
C ASN A 59 -5.55 -13.59 -7.08
N LEU A 60 -4.83 -14.36 -6.27
CA LEU A 60 -5.22 -15.75 -6.03
C LEU A 60 -6.46 -15.75 -5.15
N VAL A 61 -7.47 -16.53 -5.54
CA VAL A 61 -8.65 -16.76 -4.70
C VAL A 61 -8.27 -17.70 -3.56
N LEU A 62 -8.33 -17.17 -2.34
CA LEU A 62 -8.13 -17.96 -1.12
C LEU A 62 -9.40 -18.75 -0.78
N GLU A 63 -10.53 -18.06 -0.82
CA GLU A 63 -11.82 -18.55 -0.38
C GLU A 63 -12.93 -17.89 -1.18
N GLY A 64 -14.00 -18.64 -1.41
CA GLY A 64 -15.27 -18.12 -1.93
C GLY A 64 -16.43 -18.76 -1.17
N SER A 65 -17.55 -18.04 -1.08
CA SER A 65 -18.83 -18.55 -0.54
C SER A 65 -19.88 -18.68 -1.64
N ASP A 66 -20.95 -19.41 -1.32
CA ASP A 66 -22.10 -19.64 -2.20
C ASP A 66 -21.67 -20.13 -3.60
N GLN A 67 -21.97 -19.34 -4.64
CA GLN A 67 -21.70 -19.69 -6.04
C GLN A 67 -20.22 -19.54 -6.42
N LEU A 68 -19.38 -19.00 -5.52
CA LEU A 68 -17.96 -18.72 -5.74
C LEU A 68 -17.04 -19.73 -5.06
N VAL A 69 -17.57 -20.75 -4.37
CA VAL A 69 -16.79 -21.74 -3.61
C VAL A 69 -15.77 -22.49 -4.49
N ASP A 70 -16.15 -22.77 -5.74
CA ASP A 70 -15.32 -23.51 -6.70
C ASP A 70 -14.17 -22.67 -7.27
N LEU A 71 -14.13 -21.36 -7.02
CA LEU A 71 -13.03 -20.49 -7.48
C LEU A 71 -11.76 -20.61 -6.63
N LYS A 72 -11.78 -21.36 -5.53
CA LYS A 72 -10.60 -21.52 -4.67
C LYS A 72 -9.38 -22.03 -5.46
N GLY A 73 -8.28 -21.29 -5.39
CA GLY A 73 -7.04 -21.60 -6.12
C GLY A 73 -7.01 -21.10 -7.56
N HIS A 74 -8.10 -20.53 -8.09
CA HIS A 74 -8.10 -19.81 -9.35
C HIS A 74 -7.51 -18.40 -9.19
N ARG A 75 -7.10 -17.79 -10.29
CA ARG A 75 -6.57 -16.41 -10.31
C ARG A 75 -7.49 -15.49 -11.09
N LEU A 76 -7.82 -14.33 -10.53
CA LEU A 76 -8.51 -13.27 -11.26
C LEU A 76 -7.50 -12.58 -12.20
N LEU A 77 -7.76 -12.67 -13.50
CA LEU A 77 -6.86 -12.19 -14.56
C LEU A 77 -7.27 -10.82 -15.09
N ALA A 78 -8.58 -10.55 -15.12
CA ALA A 78 -9.13 -9.29 -15.61
C ALA A 78 -10.55 -9.05 -15.06
N ILE A 79 -10.99 -7.79 -15.08
CA ILE A 79 -12.39 -7.41 -14.87
C ILE A 79 -12.93 -6.68 -16.10
N GLU A 80 -14.22 -6.78 -16.38
CA GLU A 80 -14.85 -5.93 -17.40
C GLU A 80 -14.80 -4.47 -16.97
N ASP A 81 -14.40 -3.62 -17.89
CA ASP A 81 -14.25 -2.19 -17.68
C ASP A 81 -14.58 -1.45 -18.98
N SER A 82 -15.70 -0.73 -18.98
CA SER A 82 -16.17 0.04 -20.15
C SER A 82 -15.23 1.20 -20.53
N HIS A 83 -14.35 1.60 -19.62
CA HIS A 83 -13.37 2.65 -19.87
C HIS A 83 -12.03 2.09 -20.37
N ALA A 84 -11.84 0.76 -20.39
CA ALA A 84 -10.64 0.14 -20.93
C ALA A 84 -10.76 -0.01 -22.44
N ALA A 85 -9.67 0.22 -23.18
CA ALA A 85 -9.68 0.16 -24.65
C ALA A 85 -10.10 -1.22 -25.20
N THR A 86 -9.77 -2.29 -24.47
CA THR A 86 -10.11 -3.68 -24.80
C THR A 86 -11.44 -4.13 -24.18
N GLY A 87 -12.14 -3.26 -23.43
CA GLY A 87 -13.34 -3.60 -22.64
C GLY A 87 -13.06 -4.41 -21.37
N VAL A 88 -11.79 -4.72 -21.10
CA VAL A 88 -11.33 -5.41 -19.88
C VAL A 88 -10.13 -4.70 -19.30
N LEU A 89 -10.08 -4.63 -17.98
CA LEU A 89 -8.93 -4.17 -17.22
C LEU A 89 -8.11 -5.38 -16.79
N PRO A 90 -6.91 -5.62 -17.37
CA PRO A 90 -6.06 -6.73 -16.96
C PRO A 90 -5.54 -6.48 -15.54
N MET A 91 -5.59 -7.50 -14.69
CA MET A 91 -5.06 -7.45 -13.34
C MET A 91 -3.58 -7.84 -13.30
N VAL A 92 -3.09 -8.58 -14.29
CA VAL A 92 -1.71 -9.05 -14.37
C VAL A 92 -1.10 -8.58 -15.69
N VAL A 93 0.13 -8.09 -15.65
CA VAL A 93 0.85 -7.55 -16.82
C VAL A 93 2.21 -8.22 -16.97
N GLU A 94 2.70 -8.27 -18.21
CA GLU A 94 4.06 -8.71 -18.47
C GLU A 94 5.05 -7.68 -17.92
N THR A 95 6.07 -8.15 -17.21
CA THR A 95 7.13 -7.31 -16.67
C THR A 95 8.37 -7.53 -17.51
N THR A 96 8.95 -6.45 -18.04
CA THR A 96 10.18 -6.50 -18.82
C THR A 96 11.33 -5.84 -18.07
N GLY A 97 12.52 -6.41 -18.20
CA GLY A 97 13.72 -5.88 -17.56
C GLY A 97 14.25 -4.61 -18.23
N THR A 98 15.17 -3.93 -17.54
CA THR A 98 15.80 -2.70 -18.05
C THR A 98 16.44 -2.96 -19.42
N GLN A 99 16.09 -2.13 -20.40
CA GLN A 99 16.67 -2.21 -21.73
C GLN A 99 18.14 -1.79 -21.68
N ARG A 100 19.06 -2.73 -21.95
CA ARG A 100 20.49 -2.41 -22.10
C ARG A 100 20.76 -1.93 -23.53
N PRO A 101 21.70 -0.99 -23.75
CA PRO A 101 22.08 -0.57 -25.09
C PRO A 101 22.44 -1.78 -25.98
N GLY A 102 21.81 -1.87 -27.16
CA GLY A 102 22.02 -2.98 -28.10
C GLY A 102 21.21 -4.25 -27.81
N THR A 103 20.35 -4.26 -26.78
CA THR A 103 19.42 -5.38 -26.50
C THR A 103 17.97 -4.91 -26.57
N GLY A 104 17.08 -5.82 -27.00
CA GLY A 104 15.63 -5.61 -26.90
C GLY A 104 15.14 -5.82 -25.46
N PRO A 105 13.92 -5.36 -25.12
CA PRO A 105 13.27 -5.72 -23.87
C PRO A 105 13.11 -7.24 -23.79
N ALA A 106 13.32 -7.79 -22.60
CA ALA A 106 13.15 -9.22 -22.33
C ALA A 106 12.24 -9.39 -21.09
N PRO A 107 11.41 -10.45 -21.05
CA PRO A 107 10.60 -10.75 -19.88
C PRO A 107 11.47 -10.90 -18.63
N LEU A 108 11.03 -10.32 -17.51
CA LEU A 108 11.71 -10.39 -16.22
C LEU A 108 11.34 -11.69 -15.48
N ALA A 109 11.49 -12.82 -16.16
CA ALA A 109 11.22 -14.14 -15.58
C ALA A 109 12.32 -14.56 -14.59
N SER A 110 11.94 -15.28 -13.54
CA SER A 110 12.84 -15.87 -12.55
C SER A 110 12.38 -17.27 -12.13
N ALA A 111 13.19 -17.96 -11.31
CA ALA A 111 12.79 -19.26 -10.74
C ALA A 111 11.47 -19.20 -9.92
N PHE A 112 11.16 -18.02 -9.36
CA PHE A 112 9.97 -17.77 -8.53
C PHE A 112 8.86 -17.03 -9.27
N ASN A 113 9.12 -16.55 -10.50
CA ASN A 113 8.16 -15.90 -11.38
C ASN A 113 8.45 -16.33 -12.82
N LYS A 114 8.09 -17.57 -13.16
CA LYS A 114 8.49 -18.20 -14.43
C LYS A 114 7.88 -17.51 -15.64
N ASN A 115 6.71 -16.90 -15.46
CA ASN A 115 5.98 -16.23 -16.52
C ASN A 115 6.42 -14.76 -16.68
N GLY A 116 7.29 -14.24 -15.80
CA GLY A 116 7.80 -12.87 -15.90
C GLY A 116 6.70 -11.82 -15.79
N VAL A 117 5.67 -12.09 -14.99
CA VAL A 117 4.50 -11.25 -14.86
C VAL A 117 4.51 -10.50 -13.53
N SER A 118 3.73 -9.44 -13.42
CA SER A 118 3.48 -8.78 -12.14
C SER A 118 2.01 -8.41 -12.05
N PHE A 119 1.50 -8.40 -10.81
CA PHE A 119 0.23 -7.77 -10.53
C PHE A 119 0.31 -6.29 -10.91
N MET A 120 -0.65 -5.84 -11.72
CA MET A 120 -0.79 -4.44 -12.06
C MET A 120 -1.03 -3.64 -10.78
N GLU A 121 -0.43 -2.46 -10.71
CA GLU A 121 -0.48 -1.60 -9.53
C GLU A 121 -1.93 -1.48 -8.99
N TRP A 122 -2.09 -1.85 -7.71
CA TRP A 122 -3.39 -2.07 -7.09
C TRP A 122 -4.24 -0.80 -7.03
N ALA A 123 -3.63 0.38 -6.88
CA ALA A 123 -4.37 1.64 -6.82
C ALA A 123 -5.02 1.96 -8.17
N ASN A 124 -4.39 1.62 -9.29
CA ASN A 124 -5.02 1.71 -10.61
C ASN A 124 -6.25 0.81 -10.70
N SER A 125 -6.12 -0.46 -10.28
CA SER A 125 -7.26 -1.40 -10.27
C SER A 125 -8.38 -0.91 -9.34
N LEU A 126 -8.02 -0.40 -8.16
CA LEU A 126 -8.97 0.13 -7.19
C LEU A 126 -9.67 1.41 -7.70
N ALA A 127 -8.93 2.32 -8.33
CA ALA A 127 -9.48 3.56 -8.89
C ALA A 127 -10.54 3.26 -9.96
N ARG A 128 -10.34 2.20 -10.75
CA ARG A 128 -11.30 1.78 -11.78
C ARG A 128 -12.51 1.08 -11.18
N ILE A 129 -12.30 0.19 -10.21
CA ILE A 129 -13.41 -0.54 -9.60
C ILE A 129 -14.23 0.30 -8.62
N HIS A 130 -13.67 1.39 -8.10
CA HIS A 130 -14.34 2.30 -7.17
C HIS A 130 -15.67 2.82 -7.72
N GLU A 131 -15.75 3.09 -9.02
CA GLU A 131 -17.00 3.53 -9.64
C GLU A 131 -18.09 2.44 -9.66
N ALA A 132 -17.69 1.17 -9.57
CA ALA A 132 -18.57 0.01 -9.60
C ALA A 132 -19.10 -0.44 -8.23
N GLN A 133 -18.76 0.25 -7.14
CA GLN A 133 -19.27 -0.06 -5.80
C GLN A 133 -20.79 -0.24 -5.76
N GLY A 134 -21.24 -1.32 -5.12
CA GLY A 134 -22.64 -1.71 -5.02
C GLY A 134 -23.23 -2.30 -6.31
N ARG A 135 -22.48 -2.32 -7.42
CA ARG A 135 -22.87 -2.92 -8.71
C ARG A 135 -22.12 -4.23 -8.93
N SER A 136 -22.57 -4.98 -9.93
CA SER A 136 -21.85 -6.17 -10.38
C SER A 136 -21.02 -5.89 -11.61
N VAL A 137 -19.84 -6.50 -11.67
CA VAL A 137 -18.94 -6.57 -12.83
C VAL A 137 -18.69 -8.03 -13.17
N PHE A 138 -18.21 -8.32 -14.38
CA PHE A 138 -17.72 -9.67 -14.69
C PHE A 138 -16.20 -9.73 -14.48
N GLY A 139 -15.74 -10.73 -13.76
CA GLY A 139 -14.34 -11.11 -13.63
C GLY A 139 -14.01 -12.32 -14.50
N TYR A 140 -12.80 -12.35 -15.02
CA TYR A 140 -12.25 -13.47 -15.78
C TYR A 140 -11.21 -14.19 -14.93
N PHE A 141 -11.42 -15.48 -14.69
CA PHE A 141 -10.53 -16.32 -13.91
C PHE A 141 -9.89 -17.39 -14.77
N THR A 142 -8.74 -17.91 -14.31
CA THR A 142 -8.12 -19.10 -14.91
C THR A 142 -9.14 -20.23 -15.04
N ALA A 143 -9.08 -21.00 -16.13
CA ALA A 143 -9.97 -22.14 -16.35
C ALA A 143 -9.82 -23.22 -15.26
N GLU A 144 -8.57 -23.42 -14.81
CA GLU A 144 -8.19 -24.35 -13.75
C GLU A 144 -7.45 -23.59 -12.62
N PRO A 145 -7.36 -24.16 -11.40
CA PRO A 145 -6.53 -23.61 -10.34
C PRO A 145 -5.07 -23.42 -10.78
N SER A 146 -4.46 -22.29 -10.45
CA SER A 146 -3.09 -21.96 -10.88
C SER A 146 -2.23 -21.48 -9.71
N PRO A 147 -1.23 -22.26 -9.27
CA PRO A 147 -0.29 -21.80 -8.26
C PRO A 147 0.63 -20.69 -8.78
N GLU A 148 0.92 -20.67 -10.09
CA GLU A 148 1.78 -19.68 -10.74
C GLU A 148 0.95 -18.48 -11.23
N GLU A 149 1.53 -17.28 -11.19
CA GLU A 149 0.93 -16.09 -11.79
C GLU A 149 0.94 -16.20 -13.32
N VAL A 150 -0.18 -15.90 -13.97
CA VAL A 150 -0.34 -16.04 -15.43
C VAL A 150 -0.98 -14.80 -16.04
N LEU A 151 -0.72 -14.55 -17.33
CA LEU A 151 -1.35 -13.48 -18.08
C LEU A 151 -2.76 -13.84 -18.51
N MET A 152 -3.58 -12.81 -18.72
CA MET A 152 -4.77 -12.92 -19.55
C MET A 152 -4.34 -13.32 -20.98
N PRO A 153 -4.89 -14.39 -21.57
CA PRO A 153 -4.63 -14.74 -22.96
C PRO A 153 -5.08 -13.64 -23.92
N GLU A 154 -4.34 -13.44 -25.01
CA GLU A 154 -4.72 -12.50 -26.07
C GLU A 154 -5.63 -13.14 -27.13
N ASP A 155 -5.51 -14.46 -27.33
CA ASP A 155 -6.30 -15.19 -28.32
C ASP A 155 -7.76 -15.34 -27.85
N PRO A 156 -8.76 -14.88 -28.62
CA PRO A 156 -10.17 -14.99 -28.25
C PRO A 156 -10.65 -16.42 -27.94
N SER A 157 -10.06 -17.42 -28.61
CA SER A 157 -10.39 -18.83 -28.39
C SER A 157 -9.88 -19.35 -27.04
N ASP A 158 -8.78 -18.79 -26.53
CA ASP A 158 -8.27 -19.08 -25.18
C ASP A 158 -9.01 -18.28 -24.12
N VAL A 159 -9.35 -17.02 -24.39
CA VAL A 159 -10.21 -16.21 -23.52
C VAL A 159 -11.56 -16.89 -23.30
N ALA A 160 -12.14 -17.51 -24.34
CA ALA A 160 -13.39 -18.24 -24.25
C ALA A 160 -13.35 -19.46 -23.31
N LYS A 161 -12.15 -19.97 -22.97
CA LYS A 161 -11.97 -21.08 -22.01
C LYS A 161 -11.94 -20.63 -20.56
N LEU A 162 -11.75 -19.32 -20.31
CA LEU A 162 -11.69 -18.77 -18.97
C LEU A 162 -13.05 -18.82 -18.26
N LEU A 163 -13.01 -18.87 -16.93
CA LEU A 163 -14.23 -18.77 -16.13
C LEU A 163 -14.65 -17.30 -16.06
N LYS A 164 -15.79 -16.97 -16.68
CA LYS A 164 -16.40 -15.64 -16.59
C LYS A 164 -17.46 -15.63 -15.50
N VAL A 165 -17.20 -14.88 -14.42
CA VAL A 165 -18.03 -14.90 -13.21
C VAL A 165 -18.52 -13.50 -12.87
N LYS A 166 -19.78 -13.39 -12.46
CA LYS A 166 -20.38 -12.13 -12.01
C LYS A 166 -19.98 -11.88 -10.55
N LEU A 167 -19.35 -10.75 -10.29
CA LEU A 167 -18.85 -10.35 -8.98
C LEU A 167 -19.56 -9.07 -8.54
N LYS A 168 -20.07 -9.03 -7.30
CA LYS A 168 -20.66 -7.81 -6.73
C LYS A 168 -19.58 -7.05 -5.96
N VAL A 169 -19.37 -5.78 -6.29
CA VAL A 169 -18.35 -4.94 -5.66
C VAL A 169 -18.90 -4.35 -4.37
N ARG A 170 -18.18 -4.55 -3.27
CA ARG A 170 -18.56 -3.99 -1.96
C ARG A 170 -18.35 -2.47 -1.92
N PRO A 171 -19.13 -1.74 -1.11
CA PRO A 171 -18.82 -0.35 -0.76
C PRO A 171 -17.48 -0.28 -0.02
N ILE A 172 -16.62 0.66 -0.42
CA ILE A 172 -15.32 0.93 0.21
C ILE A 172 -15.48 1.73 1.49
N PHE A 173 -16.48 2.60 1.54
CA PHE A 173 -16.75 3.47 2.69
C PHE A 173 -18.08 3.15 3.34
N GLU A 174 -18.14 3.35 4.65
CA GLU A 174 -19.37 3.24 5.43
C GLU A 174 -20.39 4.33 5.06
N SER A 175 -21.66 4.04 5.29
CA SER A 175 -22.75 5.03 5.24
C SER A 175 -23.25 5.35 6.64
N SER A 176 -23.60 6.61 6.88
CA SER A 176 -24.15 7.04 8.16
C SER A 176 -25.49 6.36 8.45
N SER A 177 -25.58 5.70 9.60
CA SER A 177 -26.83 5.10 10.10
C SER A 177 -27.97 6.12 10.38
N VAL A 178 -27.69 7.42 10.34
CA VAL A 178 -28.65 8.48 10.65
C VAL A 178 -29.32 9.04 9.40
N ASP A 179 -28.53 9.36 8.37
CA ASP A 179 -29.00 10.03 7.15
C ASP A 179 -28.58 9.32 5.85
N GLY A 180 -27.93 8.16 5.94
CA GLY A 180 -27.53 7.34 4.80
C GLY A 180 -26.40 7.94 3.95
N LYS A 181 -25.80 9.05 4.38
CA LYS A 181 -24.73 9.71 3.62
C LYS A 181 -23.39 8.99 3.76
N PRO A 182 -22.51 9.04 2.74
CA PRO A 182 -21.18 8.46 2.83
C PRO A 182 -20.36 9.04 3.99
N MET A 183 -19.52 8.21 4.59
CA MET A 183 -18.54 8.56 5.60
C MET A 183 -17.11 8.40 5.07
N ALA A 184 -16.13 8.98 5.76
CA ALA A 184 -14.71 8.78 5.43
C ALA A 184 -14.15 7.45 5.99
N THR A 185 -14.93 6.75 6.82
CA THR A 185 -14.55 5.48 7.44
C THR A 185 -14.58 4.35 6.41
N LEU A 186 -13.51 3.55 6.34
CA LEU A 186 -13.47 2.33 5.53
C LEU A 186 -14.51 1.32 6.02
N SER A 187 -15.12 0.61 5.08
CA SER A 187 -16.12 -0.42 5.34
C SER A 187 -15.54 -1.56 6.18
N LYS A 188 -16.22 -1.91 7.26
CA LYS A 188 -15.84 -3.06 8.11
C LYS A 188 -16.04 -4.41 7.42
N GLU A 189 -16.76 -4.44 6.31
CA GLU A 189 -16.86 -5.65 5.48
C GLU A 189 -15.58 -5.92 4.68
N LEU A 190 -14.74 -4.89 4.49
CA LEU A 190 -13.47 -5.00 3.77
C LEU A 190 -12.30 -5.28 4.69
N ILE A 191 -12.30 -4.64 5.86
CA ILE A 191 -11.14 -4.58 6.74
C ILE A 191 -11.55 -4.85 8.19
N GLU A 192 -10.86 -5.80 8.81
CA GLU A 192 -10.95 -6.11 10.23
C GLU A 192 -9.86 -5.38 11.06
N PRO A 193 -10.04 -5.21 12.38
CA PRO A 193 -9.04 -4.61 13.24
C PRO A 193 -7.66 -5.29 13.12
N GLY A 194 -6.63 -4.49 12.83
CA GLY A 194 -5.24 -4.95 12.67
C GLY A 194 -4.83 -5.28 11.24
N GLU A 195 -5.76 -5.45 10.31
CA GLU A 195 -5.41 -5.86 8.94
C GLU A 195 -4.65 -4.78 8.16
N LEU A 196 -4.88 -3.50 8.44
CA LEU A 196 -4.11 -2.41 7.83
C LEU A 196 -2.62 -2.41 8.21
N THR A 197 -2.22 -3.13 9.26
CA THR A 197 -0.82 -3.20 9.70
C THR A 197 -0.26 -4.62 9.74
N GLN A 198 -1.08 -5.64 9.46
CA GLN A 198 -0.69 -7.06 9.59
C GLN A 198 0.45 -7.48 8.65
N GLY A 199 0.52 -6.86 7.47
CA GLY A 199 1.53 -7.16 6.45
C GLY A 199 2.83 -6.37 6.61
N LEU A 200 2.89 -5.46 7.58
CA LEU A 200 4.08 -4.63 7.86
C LEU A 200 5.08 -5.41 8.71
N CYS A 201 6.36 -5.03 8.68
CA CYS A 201 7.36 -5.74 9.48
C CYS A 201 7.07 -5.65 10.98
N SER A 202 7.22 -6.79 11.65
CA SER A 202 7.16 -6.89 13.11
C SER A 202 8.49 -7.45 13.63
N PRO A 203 9.27 -6.67 14.43
CA PRO A 203 8.97 -5.31 14.87
C PRO A 203 9.22 -4.26 13.75
N TRP A 204 8.48 -3.15 13.78
CA TRP A 204 8.49 -2.10 12.73
C TRP A 204 9.85 -1.44 12.52
N GLN A 205 10.74 -1.49 13.52
CA GLN A 205 12.10 -0.97 13.43
C GLN A 205 12.91 -1.65 12.33
N ASN A 206 12.54 -2.87 11.92
CA ASN A 206 13.14 -3.51 10.75
C ASN A 206 12.92 -2.67 9.50
N ASP A 207 11.67 -2.34 9.16
CA ASP A 207 11.36 -1.50 7.99
C ASP A 207 11.96 -0.09 8.11
N TYR A 208 11.96 0.47 9.33
CA TYR A 208 12.50 1.80 9.57
C TYR A 208 14.00 1.91 9.26
N ARG A 209 14.74 0.82 9.46
CA ARG A 209 16.19 0.73 9.26
C ARG A 209 16.58 0.10 7.91
N GLU A 210 15.82 -0.87 7.40
CA GLU A 210 16.10 -1.54 6.11
C GLU A 210 15.70 -0.69 4.91
N CYS A 211 14.72 0.21 5.03
CA CYS A 211 14.37 1.03 3.89
C CYS A 211 15.45 2.06 3.60
N ALA A 212 16.38 1.64 2.74
CA ALA A 212 17.46 2.43 2.20
C ALA A 212 17.04 3.17 0.91
N CYS A 213 15.77 3.07 0.52
CA CYS A 213 15.24 3.80 -0.61
C CYS A 213 14.72 5.16 -0.10
N TYR A 214 15.19 6.25 -0.70
CA TYR A 214 14.85 7.66 -0.39
C TYR A 214 13.36 8.03 -0.53
N TYR A 215 12.45 7.06 -0.62
CA TYR A 215 11.03 7.24 -0.91
C TYR A 215 10.27 8.02 0.17
N TRP A 216 10.78 8.12 1.41
CA TRP A 216 9.98 8.50 2.58
C TRP A 216 10.45 9.75 3.31
N ALA A 217 11.04 10.72 2.59
CA ALA A 217 11.66 11.87 3.22
C ALA A 217 10.78 12.62 4.25
N ALA A 218 9.45 12.62 4.08
CA ALA A 218 8.53 13.29 5.00
C ALA A 218 8.24 12.51 6.30
N SER A 219 8.30 11.16 6.30
CA SER A 219 8.00 10.32 7.49
C SER A 219 9.25 9.65 8.08
N ARG A 220 10.26 9.40 7.26
CA ARG A 220 11.57 8.82 7.61
C ARG A 220 12.62 9.44 6.67
N PRO A 221 13.18 10.61 7.00
CA PRO A 221 14.19 11.22 6.16
C PRO A 221 15.48 10.40 6.16
N ASP A 222 16.17 10.37 5.02
CA ASP A 222 17.53 9.83 4.90
C ASP A 222 18.58 10.94 4.98
N PHE A 223 18.27 12.07 4.34
CA PHE A 223 19.15 13.22 4.15
C PHE A 223 18.51 14.44 4.81
N VAL A 224 19.12 14.94 5.88
CA VAL A 224 18.61 16.05 6.71
C VAL A 224 19.63 17.16 6.84
N ASN A 225 19.21 18.31 7.39
CA ASN A 225 20.07 19.50 7.56
C ASN A 225 20.76 19.93 6.26
N VAL A 226 20.00 19.86 5.16
CA VAL A 226 20.52 20.08 3.82
C VAL A 226 20.90 21.55 3.62
N VAL A 227 22.10 21.79 3.11
CA VAL A 227 22.62 23.10 2.72
C VAL A 227 22.99 23.06 1.25
N ASP A 228 22.48 24.02 0.48
CA ASP A 228 22.77 24.15 -0.94
C ASP A 228 24.22 24.63 -1.15
N GLY A 229 24.92 23.96 -2.06
CA GLY A 229 26.25 24.29 -2.50
C GLY A 229 26.24 25.35 -3.63
N PRO A 230 27.31 26.14 -3.76
CA PRO A 230 27.41 27.20 -4.78
C PRO A 230 27.45 26.68 -6.23
N ASP A 231 27.68 25.38 -6.43
CA ASP A 231 27.75 24.68 -7.71
C ASP A 231 26.46 23.90 -8.05
N GLY A 232 25.40 24.08 -7.25
CA GLY A 232 24.14 23.34 -7.39
C GLY A 232 24.16 21.94 -6.78
N THR A 233 25.23 21.58 -6.06
CA THR A 233 25.25 20.39 -5.20
C THR A 233 24.57 20.69 -3.85
N SER A 234 24.40 19.69 -3.00
CA SER A 234 23.96 19.89 -1.62
C SER A 234 24.74 18.99 -0.66
N VAL A 235 24.93 19.49 0.55
CA VAL A 235 25.54 18.74 1.66
C VAL A 235 24.52 18.60 2.79
N GLY A 236 24.63 17.53 3.57
CA GLY A 236 23.70 17.26 4.65
C GLY A 236 24.12 16.01 5.43
N ASP A 237 23.27 15.62 6.38
CA ASP A 237 23.55 14.54 7.31
C ASP A 237 22.73 13.30 6.98
N ASN A 238 23.28 12.14 7.33
CA ASN A 238 22.50 10.91 7.40
C ASN A 238 21.61 10.96 8.65
N TRP A 239 20.30 10.84 8.48
CA TRP A 239 19.33 10.79 9.59
C TRP A 239 19.67 9.71 10.63
N MET A 240 20.14 8.55 10.17
CA MET A 240 20.45 7.37 11.00
C MET A 240 21.84 7.43 11.64
N ALA A 241 22.66 8.44 11.36
CA ALA A 241 23.95 8.62 12.00
C ALA A 241 23.80 8.80 13.52
N ILE A 242 24.61 8.07 14.28
CA ILE A 242 24.68 8.16 15.75
C ILE A 242 25.24 9.53 16.15
N GLU A 243 26.34 9.93 15.50
CA GLU A 243 26.96 11.23 15.65
C GLU A 243 27.00 11.91 14.28
N ARG A 244 26.39 13.11 14.19
CA ARG A 244 26.36 13.89 12.95
C ARG A 244 27.55 14.85 12.92
N PRO A 245 28.36 14.88 11.85
CA PRO A 245 29.49 15.79 11.75
C PRO A 245 29.07 17.26 11.84
N ALA A 246 29.79 18.05 12.61
CA ALA A 246 29.56 19.49 12.65
C ALA A 246 29.88 20.11 11.28
N GLY A 247 28.87 20.74 10.66
CA GLY A 247 29.01 21.35 9.33
C GLY A 247 28.59 20.47 8.16
N GLY A 248 27.97 19.32 8.43
CA GLY A 248 27.49 18.40 7.40
C GLY A 248 28.53 17.33 7.03
N GLY A 249 28.05 16.20 6.55
CA GLY A 249 28.89 15.05 6.19
C GLY A 249 28.05 13.78 6.18
N TYR A 250 27.64 13.37 4.99
CA TYR A 250 26.79 12.20 4.84
C TYR A 250 27.57 10.92 5.17
N ILE A 251 27.28 10.33 6.32
CA ILE A 251 27.84 9.03 6.71
C ILE A 251 27.09 7.95 5.93
N LEU A 252 27.81 7.22 5.08
CA LEU A 252 27.23 6.12 4.32
C LEU A 252 26.88 4.95 5.24
N ASP A 253 25.65 4.45 5.16
CA ASP A 253 25.27 3.19 5.80
C ASP A 253 25.67 2.01 4.90
N ASP A 254 26.92 1.59 5.01
CA ASP A 254 27.44 0.41 4.31
C ASP A 254 27.25 -0.90 5.12
N ARG A 255 26.57 -0.80 6.27
CA ARG A 255 26.33 -1.87 7.25
C ARG A 255 27.59 -2.46 7.89
N LYS A 256 28.75 -1.78 7.80
CA LYS A 256 30.02 -2.24 8.38
C LYS A 256 30.52 -1.35 9.50
N ASP A 257 30.35 -0.05 9.37
CA ASP A 257 31.17 0.91 10.14
C ASP A 257 30.57 1.38 11.47
N GLY A 258 29.45 0.81 11.94
CA GLY A 258 28.87 1.07 13.27
C GLY A 258 28.46 2.52 13.57
N ALA A 259 28.65 3.44 12.61
CA ALA A 259 28.40 4.87 12.74
C ALA A 259 26.92 5.26 12.60
N VAL A 260 26.07 4.32 12.25
CA VAL A 260 24.61 4.46 12.16
C VAL A 260 23.92 3.49 13.12
N TRP A 261 22.70 3.82 13.56
CA TRP A 261 21.94 2.95 14.46
C TRP A 261 21.71 1.55 13.86
N SER A 262 22.01 0.51 14.64
CA SER A 262 21.77 -0.90 14.28
C SER A 262 20.37 -1.38 14.66
N TYR A 263 19.94 -2.53 14.11
CA TYR A 263 18.70 -3.20 14.51
C TYR A 263 18.64 -3.46 16.02
N GLU A 264 19.69 -4.02 16.59
CA GLU A 264 19.75 -4.38 18.00
C GLU A 264 19.58 -3.15 18.91
N GLN A 265 20.21 -2.03 18.53
CA GLN A 265 20.03 -0.76 19.26
C GLN A 265 18.58 -0.28 19.16
N LEU A 266 18.01 -0.20 17.95
CA LEU A 266 16.63 0.26 17.77
C LEU A 266 15.61 -0.65 18.47
N PHE A 267 15.81 -1.97 18.47
CA PHE A 267 14.93 -2.89 19.18
C PHE A 267 14.95 -2.66 20.69
N ARG A 268 16.12 -2.32 21.25
CA ARG A 268 16.29 -2.10 22.69
C ARG A 268 15.82 -0.73 23.17
N ASN A 269 16.07 0.33 22.41
CA ASN A 269 15.84 1.70 22.88
C ASN A 269 15.57 2.72 21.75
N TRP A 270 14.75 2.36 20.76
CA TRP A 270 14.37 3.29 19.69
C TRP A 270 13.83 4.64 20.21
N GLN A 271 13.06 4.66 21.31
CA GLN A 271 12.52 5.90 21.87
C GLN A 271 13.62 6.85 22.32
N GLY A 272 14.66 6.32 22.99
CA GLY A 272 15.81 7.11 23.43
C GLY A 272 16.70 7.58 22.27
N TYR A 273 16.81 6.79 21.21
CA TYR A 273 17.70 7.10 20.07
C TYR A 273 17.05 8.02 19.03
N LEU A 274 15.81 7.73 18.64
CA LEU A 274 15.11 8.46 17.58
C LEU A 274 14.36 9.69 18.09
N LYS A 275 14.26 9.87 19.43
CA LYS A 275 13.70 11.04 20.11
C LYS A 275 12.35 11.51 19.53
N PHE A 276 11.49 10.56 19.16
CA PHE A 276 10.14 10.90 18.69
C PHE A 276 9.33 11.59 19.79
N VAL A 277 8.48 12.52 19.38
CA VAL A 277 7.48 13.13 20.24
C VAL A 277 6.33 12.14 20.41
N VAL A 278 6.28 11.45 21.55
CA VAL A 278 5.23 10.47 21.86
C VAL A 278 4.17 11.12 22.75
N GLY A 279 2.89 10.96 22.39
CA GLY A 279 1.77 11.41 23.22
C GLY A 279 1.50 12.92 23.23
N GLY A 280 2.01 13.66 22.25
CA GLY A 280 1.69 15.09 22.07
C GLY A 280 2.38 16.03 23.06
N SER A 281 3.54 15.66 23.63
CA SER A 281 4.27 16.51 24.58
C SER A 281 4.63 17.90 24.03
N GLU A 282 4.82 18.05 22.71
CA GLU A 282 5.00 19.37 22.08
C GLU A 282 3.71 20.20 22.00
N GLU A 283 2.53 19.59 21.96
CA GLU A 283 1.25 20.30 22.00
C GLU A 283 1.04 20.95 23.37
N GLN A 284 1.46 20.27 24.44
CA GLN A 284 1.49 20.82 25.80
C GLN A 284 2.54 21.94 25.92
N ASP A 285 3.75 21.77 25.39
CA ASP A 285 4.79 22.82 25.39
C ASP A 285 4.44 24.04 24.52
N ARG A 286 3.69 23.88 23.43
CA ARG A 286 3.12 25.00 22.65
C ARG A 286 1.95 25.65 23.40
N LEU A 287 1.11 24.81 24.01
CA LEU A 287 0.08 25.11 25.03
C LEU A 287 0.53 26.15 26.05
N ASP A 288 1.61 25.76 26.74
CA ASP A 288 2.11 26.43 27.92
C ASP A 288 2.98 27.66 27.57
N ARG A 289 3.31 27.86 26.28
CA ARG A 289 4.07 29.00 25.75
C ARG A 289 3.21 30.05 25.02
N SER A 290 1.90 29.81 24.86
CA SER A 290 0.92 30.77 24.30
C SER A 290 0.10 31.43 25.39
#